data_AF-V5H5K5-F1
#
_entry.id   AF-V5H5K5-F1
#
_cell.length_a   1.000
_cell.length_b   1.000
_cell.length_c   1.000
_cell.angle_alpha   90.00
_cell.angle_beta   90.00
_cell.angle_gamma   90.00
#
_symmetry.space_group_name_H-M   'P 1'
#
loop_
_entity.id
_entity.type
_entity.pdbx_description
1 polymer ?
#
loop_
_entity_poly.entity_id
_entity_poly.type
_entity_poly.pdbx_seq_one_letter_code
_entity_poly.pdbx_strand_id
1 'polypeptide(L)' 'MLESVSLCSSSIVPATHSAATNYYDSTELSQCSPRKERVSLELHENHGRNVRLRGGNLVACRVAGYGHGLLVSSKPLPR' A
#
# COMPACT_ATOMS: atom_id res chain seq x y z
N MET A 1 -29.64 24.68 3.97
CA MET A 1 -28.54 24.01 3.26
C MET A 1 -27.24 24.56 3.81
N LEU A 2 -26.48 23.76 4.53
CA LEU A 2 -25.14 24.13 4.99
C LEU A 2 -24.21 23.01 4.53
N GLU A 3 -23.50 23.26 3.44
CA GLU A 3 -22.37 22.46 3.02
C GLU A 3 -21.17 22.83 3.90
N SER A 4 -20.56 21.85 4.55
CA SER A 4 -19.24 22.02 5.13
C SER A 4 -18.30 21.03 4.46
N VAL A 5 -17.42 21.55 3.60
CA VAL A 5 -16.32 20.78 3.03
C VAL A 5 -15.11 21.08 3.90
N SER A 6 -14.68 20.10 4.69
CA SER A 6 -13.40 20.15 5.37
C SER A 6 -12.32 19.70 4.38
N LEU A 7 -11.56 20.66 3.84
CA LEU A 7 -10.35 20.37 3.10
C LEU A 7 -9.22 20.19 4.12
N CYS A 8 -8.93 18.94 4.50
CA CYS A 8 -7.74 18.64 5.28
C CYS A 8 -6.50 18.79 4.38
N SER A 9 -5.84 19.95 4.48
CA SER A 9 -4.54 20.24 3.89
C SER A 9 -3.45 19.37 4.51
N SER A 10 -3.28 18.15 4.00
CA SER A 10 -2.09 17.36 4.30
C SER A 10 -0.98 17.77 3.34
N SER A 11 -0.10 18.62 3.86
CA SER A 11 1.13 19.17 3.30
C SER A 11 1.73 18.43 2.10
N ILE A 12 1.79 19.12 0.94
CA ILE A 12 2.78 18.82 -0.10
C ILE A 12 4.12 19.31 0.45
N VAL A 13 4.88 18.40 1.07
CA VAL A 13 6.30 18.62 1.31
C VAL A 13 7.09 18.26 0.05
N PRO A 14 7.96 19.16 -0.46
CA PRO A 14 8.80 18.86 -1.62
C PRO A 14 9.86 17.83 -1.24
N ALA A 15 9.97 16.76 -2.04
CA ALA A 15 10.93 15.69 -1.85
C ALA A 15 12.37 16.23 -1.98
N THR A 16 13.04 16.44 -0.85
CA THR A 16 14.50 16.56 -0.82
C THR A 16 15.09 15.17 -0.69
N HIS A 17 15.97 14.83 -1.64
CA HIS A 17 16.61 13.54 -1.79
C HIS A 17 17.40 13.14 -0.54
N SER A 18 16.92 12.17 0.25
CA SER A 18 17.77 11.19 0.94
C SER A 18 16.91 10.16 1.67
N ALA A 19 16.96 8.91 1.17
CA ALA A 19 16.38 7.70 1.75
C ALA A 19 14.92 7.84 2.22
N ALA A 20 13.99 7.64 1.28
CA ALA A 20 12.64 7.17 1.60
C ALA A 20 12.74 5.76 2.20
N THR A 21 13.23 5.67 3.43
CA THR A 21 12.71 4.73 4.41
C THR A 21 11.23 5.06 4.46
N ASN A 22 10.42 4.25 3.79
CA ASN A 22 8.97 4.24 3.97
C ASN A 22 8.72 3.83 5.42
N TYR A 23 8.91 4.76 6.36
CA TYR A 23 8.41 4.67 7.72
C TYR A 23 6.93 5.00 7.61
N TYR A 24 6.14 3.99 7.28
CA TYR A 24 4.73 4.00 7.62
C TYR A 24 4.69 3.86 9.15
N ASP A 25 4.55 4.98 9.85
CA ASP A 25 4.22 4.93 11.26
C ASP A 25 2.84 4.29 11.40
N SER A 26 2.81 3.06 11.92
CA SER A 26 1.57 2.33 12.13
C SER A 26 0.96 2.61 13.50
N THR A 27 1.41 3.64 14.22
CA THR A 27 0.99 3.91 15.61
C THR A 27 0.11 5.14 15.79
N GLU A 28 -0.92 5.32 14.96
CA GLU A 28 -2.05 6.20 15.31
C GLU A 28 -3.35 5.39 15.39
N LEU A 29 -3.61 4.90 16.60
CA LEU A 29 -4.86 4.27 17.04
C LEU A 29 -5.98 5.32 17.18
N SER A 30 -6.39 5.98 16.09
CA SER A 30 -7.59 6.81 16.09
C SER A 30 -8.82 6.00 15.66
N GLN A 31 -9.46 5.38 16.66
CA GLN A 31 -10.75 4.71 16.54
C GLN A 31 -11.89 5.74 16.52
N CYS A 32 -12.37 6.10 15.33
CA CYS A 32 -13.75 6.56 15.14
C CYS A 32 -14.18 6.41 13.67
N SER A 33 -14.24 5.17 13.19
CA SER A 33 -15.00 4.78 11.99
C SER A 33 -15.19 3.25 12.07
N PRO A 34 -16.27 2.67 11.51
CA PRO A 34 -16.49 1.23 11.56
C PRO A 34 -15.20 0.56 11.09
N ARG A 35 -14.56 -0.23 11.96
CA ARG A 35 -13.31 -0.90 11.66
C ARG A 35 -13.57 -1.77 10.44
N LYS A 36 -13.19 -1.31 9.26
CA LYS A 36 -13.06 -2.18 8.09
C LYS A 36 -12.09 -3.25 8.53
N GLU A 37 -12.61 -4.44 8.76
CA GLU A 37 -11.81 -5.61 9.05
C GLU A 37 -10.73 -5.67 7.97
N ARG A 38 -9.47 -5.61 8.40
CA ARG A 38 -8.35 -5.60 7.45
C ARG A 38 -8.27 -6.99 6.86
N VAL A 39 -8.92 -7.20 5.72
CA VAL A 39 -8.80 -8.43 4.94
C VAL A 39 -7.34 -8.54 4.51
N SER A 40 -6.62 -9.51 5.07
CA SER A 40 -5.26 -9.82 4.64
C SER A 40 -5.34 -10.47 3.27
N LEU A 41 -4.96 -9.73 2.23
CA LEU A 41 -4.86 -10.25 0.87
C LEU A 41 -3.42 -10.69 0.60
N GLU A 42 -3.27 -11.94 0.21
CA GLU A 42 -1.98 -12.49 -0.23
C GLU A 42 -1.79 -12.31 -1.73
N LEU A 43 -0.54 -12.21 -2.14
CA LEU A 43 -0.11 -12.14 -3.52
C LEU A 43 0.10 -13.55 -4.09
N HIS A 44 -0.11 -13.69 -5.40
CA HIS A 44 0.07 -14.96 -6.08
C HIS A 44 1.56 -15.30 -6.25
N GLU A 45 1.93 -16.56 -6.05
CA GLU A 45 3.31 -17.02 -6.17
C GLU A 45 3.89 -16.88 -7.58
N ASN A 46 3.03 -16.98 -8.60
CA ASN A 46 3.36 -16.61 -9.98
C ASN A 46 3.40 -15.08 -10.11
N HIS A 47 4.61 -14.53 -10.23
CA HIS A 47 4.89 -13.12 -10.38
C HIS A 47 5.92 -12.89 -11.49
N GLY A 48 5.99 -11.68 -12.00
CA GLY A 48 7.01 -11.32 -12.98
C GLY A 48 8.42 -11.45 -12.42
N ARG A 49 9.41 -11.83 -13.25
CA ARG A 49 10.80 -12.11 -12.82
C ARG A 49 11.50 -10.96 -12.08
N ASN A 50 11.01 -9.74 -12.24
CA ASN A 50 11.57 -8.54 -11.59
C ASN A 50 10.86 -8.21 -10.27
N VAL A 51 10.04 -9.11 -9.74
CA VAL A 51 9.37 -9.01 -8.44
C VAL A 51 9.97 -10.06 -7.51
N ARG A 52 10.08 -9.72 -6.22
CA ARG A 52 10.42 -10.64 -5.14
C ARG A 52 9.35 -10.55 -4.08
N LEU A 53 8.74 -11.69 -3.73
CA LEU A 53 7.79 -11.77 -2.64
C LEU A 53 8.49 -11.99 -1.30
N ARG A 54 7.91 -11.43 -0.23
CA ARG A 54 8.39 -11.51 1.16
C ARG A 54 7.20 -11.55 2.12
N GLY A 55 7.48 -11.91 3.37
CA GLY A 55 6.48 -11.90 4.44
C GLY A 55 5.28 -12.80 4.14
N GLY A 56 5.53 -14.02 3.64
CA GLY A 56 4.46 -14.97 3.29
C GLY A 56 3.54 -14.45 2.19
N ASN A 57 4.11 -13.87 1.12
CA ASN A 57 3.39 -13.29 0.00
C ASN A 57 2.51 -12.06 0.34
N LEU A 58 2.75 -11.39 1.46
CA LEU A 58 2.05 -10.13 1.80
C LEU A 58 2.77 -8.89 1.26
N VAL A 59 4.04 -9.03 0.87
CA VAL A 59 4.88 -7.91 0.42
C VAL A 59 5.54 -8.28 -0.90
N ALA A 60 5.46 -7.38 -1.89
CA ALA A 60 6.21 -7.46 -3.14
C ALA A 60 7.25 -6.34 -3.21
N CYS A 61 8.47 -6.69 -3.60
CA CYS A 61 9.54 -5.74 -3.88
C CYS A 61 9.97 -5.85 -5.35
N ARG A 62 10.02 -4.73 -6.06
CA ARG A 62 10.64 -4.70 -7.40
C ARG A 62 12.16 -4.74 -7.24
N VAL A 63 12.82 -5.69 -7.90
CA VAL A 63 14.27 -5.93 -7.73
C VAL A 63 15.13 -5.43 -8.89
N ALA A 64 14.54 -5.18 -10.07
CA ALA A 64 15.25 -4.68 -11.24
C ALA A 64 14.29 -4.03 -12.25
N GLY A 65 14.80 -3.03 -12.99
CA GLY A 65 14.10 -2.38 -14.10
C GLY A 65 12.65 -1.95 -13.80
N TYR A 66 11.87 -1.75 -14.86
CA TYR A 66 10.43 -1.43 -14.80
C TYR A 66 9.55 -2.40 -15.60
N GLY A 67 10.13 -3.11 -16.58
CA GLY A 67 9.44 -4.19 -17.27
C GLY A 67 9.37 -5.46 -16.41
N HIS A 68 8.47 -6.39 -16.75
CA HIS A 68 8.33 -7.70 -16.10
C HIS A 68 8.05 -7.63 -14.58
N GLY A 69 7.38 -6.56 -14.14
CA GLY A 69 7.00 -6.30 -12.74
C GLY A 69 5.56 -6.69 -12.39
N LEU A 70 4.93 -7.57 -13.18
CA LEU A 70 3.51 -7.93 -13.00
C LEU A 70 3.29 -8.76 -11.74
N LEU A 71 2.14 -8.52 -11.11
CA LEU A 71 1.72 -9.15 -9.87
C LEU A 71 0.20 -9.32 -9.88
N VAL A 72 -0.27 -10.41 -9.27
CA VAL A 72 -1.70 -10.74 -9.18
C VAL A 72 -2.02 -11.09 -7.74
N SER A 73 -3.26 -10.85 -7.30
CA SER A 73 -3.75 -11.37 -6.03
C SER A 73 -3.85 -12.90 -6.06
N SER A 74 -3.59 -13.55 -4.94
CA SER A 74 -3.72 -15.01 -4.79
C SER A 74 -5.17 -15.50 -4.98
N LYS A 75 -6.14 -14.64 -4.69
CA LYS A 75 -7.58 -14.91 -4.80
C LYS A 75 -8.29 -13.75 -5.52
N PRO A 76 -9.44 -14.01 -6.17
CA PRO A 76 -10.27 -12.95 -6.73
C PRO A 76 -10.70 -11.94 -5.67
N LEU A 77 -10.81 -10.67 -6.06
CA LEU A 77 -11.33 -9.64 -5.17
C LEU A 77 -12.87 -9.70 -5.13
N PRO A 78 -13.49 -9.41 -3.98
CA PRO A 78 -14.93 -9.16 -3.91
C PRO A 78 -15.34 -8.08 -4.91
N ARG A 79 -16.53 -8.22 -5.50
CA ARG A 79 -17.09 -7.24 -6.44
C ARG A 79 -17.78 -6.09 -5.74
#